data_AF-A0A9W7EM72-F1
#
_entry.id   AF-A0A9W7EM72-F1
#
_cell.length_a   1.000
_cell.length_b   1.000
_cell.length_c   1.000
_cell.angle_alpha   90.00
_cell.angle_beta   90.00
_cell.angle_gamma   90.00
#
_symmetry.space_group_name_H-M   'P 1'
#
loop_
_entity.id
_entity.type
_entity.pdbx_description
1 polymer ?
#
loop_
_entity_poly.entity_id
_entity_poly.type
_entity_poly.pdbx_seq_one_letter_code
_entity_poly.pdbx_strand_id
1 'polypeptide(L)'
;MTATYASFTSRSKSMGWTAKDTSRFYDVLKRVGMDFNTMNIYFPERSRKQLLRKFKGEERRRPDLVRMSLDRRVREGVGIYVEGGEVRLEEVGEYVGRDRKRKEKKRKIGGEEEKEEEKEEGEEMWI
;
A
#
# COMPACT_ATOMS: atom_id res chain seq x y z
N MET A 1 -35.71 20.26 32.06
CA MET A 1 -34.52 19.71 31.37
C MET A 1 -34.01 20.78 30.42
N THR A 2 -32.77 21.26 30.58
CA THR A 2 -32.18 22.28 29.67
C THR A 2 -31.35 21.59 28.59
N ALA A 3 -31.80 21.65 27.33
CA ALA A 3 -31.04 21.15 26.20
C ALA A 3 -29.89 22.12 25.89
N THR A 4 -28.65 21.63 25.93
CA THR A 4 -27.48 22.41 25.50
C THR A 4 -27.33 22.31 23.98
N TYR A 5 -26.90 23.39 23.32
CA TYR A 5 -26.72 23.46 21.85
C TYR A 5 -25.90 22.29 21.26
N ALA A 6 -24.99 21.72 22.06
CA ALA A 6 -24.18 20.57 21.68
C ALA A 6 -24.95 19.23 21.56
N SER A 7 -26.23 19.15 21.94
CA SER A 7 -27.04 17.92 21.77
C SER A 7 -27.59 17.75 20.34
N PHE A 8 -27.67 18.82 19.55
CA PHE A 8 -28.19 18.79 18.17
C PHE A 8 -27.15 18.36 17.13
N THR A 9 -25.91 18.12 17.53
CA THR A 9 -24.83 17.72 16.62
C THR A 9 -24.61 16.21 16.66
N SER A 10 -24.89 15.53 15.55
CA SER A 10 -24.72 14.07 15.36
C SER A 10 -23.24 13.67 15.21
N ARG A 11 -22.41 14.00 16.21
CA ARG A 11 -21.00 13.62 16.22
C ARG A 11 -20.89 12.13 16.51
N SER A 12 -20.40 11.37 15.52
CA SER A 12 -19.93 10.00 15.74
C SER A 12 -18.88 9.99 16.84
N LYS A 13 -18.98 9.09 17.82
CA LYS A 13 -17.96 8.91 18.87
C LYS A 13 -16.58 8.75 18.22
N SER A 14 -15.64 9.62 18.57
CA SER A 14 -14.27 9.54 18.06
C SER A 14 -13.53 8.45 18.80
N MET A 15 -13.31 7.30 18.14
CA MET A 15 -12.46 6.24 18.70
C MET A 15 -10.98 6.65 18.61
N GLY A 16 -10.25 6.55 19.72
CA GLY A 16 -8.81 6.82 19.76
C GLY A 16 -8.03 5.89 18.83
N TRP A 17 -6.88 6.32 18.32
CA TRP A 17 -6.00 5.47 17.50
C TRP A 17 -5.03 4.74 18.41
N THR A 18 -5.16 3.41 18.52
CA THR A 18 -4.18 2.61 19.25
C THR A 18 -2.90 2.43 18.42
N ALA A 19 -1.82 1.97 19.07
CA ALA A 19 -0.56 1.67 18.40
C ALA A 19 -0.74 0.54 17.36
N LYS A 20 -1.52 -0.48 17.71
CA LYS A 20 -1.91 -1.58 16.81
C LYS A 20 -2.72 -1.11 15.61
N ASP A 21 -3.68 -0.20 15.81
CA ASP A 21 -4.45 0.37 14.70
C ASP A 21 -3.58 1.23 13.78
N THR A 22 -2.61 1.94 14.35
CA THR A 22 -1.68 2.77 13.60
C THR A 22 -0.74 1.91 12.76
N SER A 23 -0.27 0.77 13.29
CA SER A 23 0.53 -0.21 12.54
C SER A 23 -0.26 -0.76 11.34
N ARG A 24 -1.49 -1.24 11.59
CA ARG A 24 -2.41 -1.68 10.53
C ARG A 24 -2.68 -0.58 9.49
N PHE A 25 -2.79 0.67 9.92
CA PHE A 25 -3.00 1.80 9.01
C PHE A 25 -1.84 1.92 8.01
N TYR A 26 -0.59 1.82 8.47
CA TYR A 26 0.58 1.87 7.59
C TYR A 26 0.67 0.66 6.65
N ASP A 27 0.31 -0.53 7.13
CA ASP A 27 0.26 -1.73 6.29
C ASP A 27 -0.78 -1.62 5.16
N VAL A 28 -1.98 -1.12 5.49
CA VAL A 28 -3.04 -0.91 4.49
C VAL A 28 -2.68 0.24 3.55
N LEU A 29 -2.08 1.32 4.06
CA LEU A 29 -1.58 2.43 3.25
C LEU A 29 -0.55 1.96 2.22
N LYS A 30 0.30 1.00 2.59
CA LYS A 30 1.26 0.38 1.68
C LYS A 30 0.62 -0.46 0.58
N ARG A 31 -0.44 -1.21 0.90
CA ARG A 31 -1.15 -2.07 -0.07
C ARG A 31 -2.04 -1.27 -1.03
N VAL A 32 -2.77 -0.30 -0.50
CA VAL A 32 -3.81 0.44 -1.24
C VAL A 32 -3.29 1.76 -1.80
N GLY A 33 -2.43 2.46 -1.07
CA GLY A 33 -2.07 3.85 -1.33
C GLY A 33 -3.06 4.85 -0.73
N MET A 34 -3.17 6.04 -1.34
CA MET A 34 -3.94 7.17 -0.82
C MET A 34 -5.45 7.10 -1.06
N ASP A 35 -5.99 5.97 -1.51
CA ASP A 35 -7.44 5.82 -1.67
C ASP A 35 -8.10 5.40 -0.35
N PHE A 36 -8.63 6.40 0.35
CA PHE A 36 -9.34 6.22 1.62
C PHE A 36 -10.70 5.54 1.48
N ASN A 37 -11.25 5.42 0.27
CA ASN A 37 -12.48 4.65 0.06
C ASN A 37 -12.18 3.16 0.13
N THR A 38 -11.15 2.73 -0.58
CA THR A 38 -10.69 1.34 -0.55
C THR A 38 -10.12 0.97 0.82
N MET A 39 -9.40 1.90 1.47
CA MET A 39 -8.91 1.70 2.84
C MET A 39 -10.06 1.46 3.86
N ASN A 40 -11.24 2.02 3.62
CA ASN A 40 -12.41 1.84 4.48
C ASN A 40 -12.83 0.36 4.62
N ILE A 41 -12.60 -0.46 3.59
CA ILE A 41 -12.90 -1.90 3.60
C ILE A 41 -12.09 -2.62 4.69
N TYR A 42 -10.87 -2.15 4.97
CA TYR A 42 -10.00 -2.70 6.02
C TYR A 42 -10.31 -2.17 7.42
N PHE A 43 -11.06 -1.07 7.51
CA PHE A 43 -11.42 -0.41 8.76
C PHE A 43 -12.94 -0.17 8.82
N PRO A 44 -13.77 -1.21 8.95
CA PRO A 44 -15.23 -1.06 8.96
C PRO A 44 -15.73 -0.18 10.12
N GLU A 45 -14.95 -0.07 11.20
CA GLU A 45 -15.26 0.77 12.36
C GLU A 45 -14.90 2.25 12.17
N ARG A 46 -14.19 2.61 11.08
CA ARG A 46 -13.70 3.96 10.83
C ARG A 46 -14.32 4.53 9.58
N SER A 47 -14.68 5.80 9.59
CA SER A 47 -15.14 6.50 8.38
C SER A 47 -13.96 6.97 7.52
N ARG A 48 -14.15 7.06 6.21
CA ARG A 48 -13.23 7.74 5.25
C ARG A 48 -12.70 9.08 5.78
N LYS A 49 -13.55 9.90 6.41
CA LYS A 49 -13.16 11.21 6.97
C LYS A 49 -12.16 11.05 8.13
N GLN A 50 -12.29 9.99 8.94
CA GLN A 50 -11.39 9.69 10.04
C GLN A 50 -10.04 9.17 9.53
N LEU A 51 -10.05 8.33 8.48
CA LEU A 51 -8.83 7.85 7.81
C LEU A 51 -8.03 9.01 7.20
N LEU A 52 -8.70 9.93 6.51
CA LEU A 52 -8.05 11.13 5.97
C LEU A 52 -7.44 12.01 7.07
N ARG A 53 -8.15 12.20 8.19
CA ARG A 53 -7.62 12.95 9.34
C ARG A 53 -6.40 12.27 9.94
N LYS A 54 -6.41 10.93 10.04
CA LYS A 54 -5.27 10.15 10.52
C LYS A 54 -4.08 10.33 9.59
N PHE A 55 -4.26 10.19 8.28
CA PHE A 55 -3.21 10.41 7.28
C PHE A 55 -2.56 11.79 7.42
N LYS A 56 -3.37 12.87 7.43
CA LYS A 56 -2.86 14.24 7.61
C LYS A 56 -2.15 14.45 8.95
N GLY A 57 -2.58 13.74 9.99
CA GLY A 57 -1.92 13.77 11.30
C GLY A 57 -0.57 13.07 11.28
N GLU A 58 -0.49 11.91 10.64
CA GLU A 58 0.77 11.15 10.51
C GLU A 58 1.74 11.84 9.54
N GLU A 59 1.29 12.47 8.46
CA GLU A 59 2.17 13.28 7.59
C GLU A 59 2.91 14.38 8.37
N ARG A 60 2.26 14.95 9.38
CA ARG A 60 2.88 15.99 10.22
C ARG A 60 3.76 15.42 11.33
N ARG A 61 3.38 14.27 11.90
CA ARG A 61 4.07 13.68 13.05
C ARG A 61 5.22 12.75 12.65
N ARG A 62 5.03 11.98 11.59
CA ARG A 62 5.92 10.90 11.11
C ARG A 62 5.91 10.83 9.57
N PRO A 63 6.39 11.88 8.87
CA PRO A 63 6.42 11.91 7.41
C PRO A 63 7.23 10.75 6.82
N ASP A 64 8.28 10.30 7.50
CA ASP A 64 9.15 9.22 7.03
C ASP A 64 8.40 7.90 6.88
N LEU A 65 7.52 7.57 7.83
CA LEU A 65 6.69 6.35 7.74
C LEU A 65 5.68 6.43 6.62
N VAL A 66 5.06 7.59 6.43
CA VAL A 66 4.12 7.78 5.32
C VAL A 66 4.84 7.62 3.99
N ARG A 67 6.05 8.19 3.86
CA ARG A 67 6.89 8.03 2.66
C ARG A 67 7.30 6.58 2.44
N MET A 68 7.74 5.89 3.48
CA MET A 68 8.11 4.46 3.42
C MET A 68 6.93 3.57 3.03
N SER A 69 5.73 3.83 3.58
CA SER A 69 4.52 3.09 3.20
C SER A 69 4.13 3.33 1.74
N LEU A 70 4.33 4.55 1.22
CA LEU A 70 3.97 4.89 -0.15
C LEU A 70 5.05 4.51 -1.19
N ASP A 71 6.27 4.22 -0.76
CA ASP A 71 7.35 3.80 -1.66
C ASP A 71 7.12 2.35 -2.12
N ARG A 72 6.78 2.20 -3.41
CA ARG A 72 6.52 0.90 -4.05
C ARG A 72 7.77 0.01 -4.12
N ARG A 73 8.97 0.54 -3.85
CA ARG A 73 10.21 -0.24 -3.80
C ARG A 73 10.32 -1.04 -2.51
N VAL A 74 9.57 -0.66 -1.46
CA VAL A 74 9.52 -1.42 -0.21
C VAL A 74 8.77 -2.72 -0.49
N ARG A 75 9.54 -3.81 -0.57
CA ARG A 75 9.13 -5.17 -0.94
C ARG A 75 7.84 -5.60 -0.21
N GLU A 76 6.99 -6.32 -0.93
CA GLU A 76 5.90 -7.11 -0.35
C GLU A 76 6.52 -8.07 0.69
N GLY A 77 6.03 -8.04 1.94
CA GLY A 77 6.57 -8.85 3.05
C GLY A 77 7.17 -8.06 4.24
N VAL A 78 7.36 -6.75 4.11
CA VAL A 78 7.75 -5.90 5.26
C VAL A 78 6.51 -5.23 5.86
N GLY A 79 6.22 -5.54 7.13
CA GLY A 79 5.18 -4.89 7.93
C GLY A 79 5.76 -3.75 8.78
N ILE A 80 4.98 -2.71 9.05
CA ILE A 80 5.41 -1.58 9.88
C ILE A 80 4.72 -1.65 11.24
N TYR A 81 5.48 -1.94 12.28
CA TYR A 81 4.97 -1.98 13.66
C TYR A 81 5.38 -0.73 14.42
N VAL A 82 4.39 -0.10 15.04
CA VAL A 82 4.56 1.04 15.93
C VAL A 82 4.20 0.57 17.34
N GLU A 83 5.17 0.47 18.22
CA GLU A 83 4.99 0.10 19.63
C GLU A 83 5.69 1.13 20.52
N GLY A 84 5.00 1.67 21.52
CA GLY A 84 5.57 2.67 22.44
C GLY A 84 6.01 4.00 21.82
N GLY A 85 5.82 4.21 20.51
CA GLY A 85 6.31 5.39 19.79
C GLY A 85 7.57 5.12 18.97
N GLU A 86 8.22 3.97 19.17
CA GLU A 86 9.30 3.47 18.32
C GLU A 86 8.73 2.68 17.13
N VAL A 87 9.43 2.76 16.01
CA VAL A 87 9.08 2.04 14.78
C VAL A 87 10.00 0.84 14.70
N ARG A 88 9.42 -0.36 14.69
CA ARG A 88 10.16 -1.59 14.41
C ARG A 88 9.79 -2.08 13.02
N LEU A 89 10.82 -2.38 12.25
CA LEU A 89 10.71 -3.02 10.95
C LEU A 89 10.86 -4.51 11.19
N GLU A 90 9.75 -5.24 11.26
CA GLU A 90 9.79 -6.70 11.33
C GLU A 90 9.56 -7.27 9.92
N GLU A 91 10.39 -8.23 9.52
CA GLU A 91 10.07 -9.08 8.37
C GLU A 91 8.89 -9.96 8.78
N VAL A 92 7.67 -9.56 8.38
CA VAL A 92 6.50 -10.39 8.58
C VAL A 92 6.56 -11.51 7.57
N GLY A 93 7.00 -12.67 8.05
CA GLY A 93 7.11 -13.90 7.28
C GLY A 93 5.90 -14.16 6.38
N GLU A 94 6.23 -14.56 5.15
CA GLU A 94 5.39 -15.25 4.16
C GLU A 94 3.88 -14.98 4.17
N TYR A 95 3.42 -14.14 3.24
CA TYR A 95 2.06 -14.23 2.71
C TYR A 95 2.10 -14.53 1.22
N VAL A 96 1.62 -15.73 0.90
CA VAL A 96 1.51 -16.34 -0.42
C VAL A 96 0.56 -15.55 -1.32
N GLY A 97 1.05 -15.19 -2.51
CA GLY A 97 0.22 -15.27 -3.70
C GLY A 97 0.22 -14.09 -4.67
N ARG A 98 0.67 -14.40 -5.89
CA ARG A 98 0.01 -14.07 -7.17
C ARG A 98 0.40 -12.75 -7.86
N ASP A 99 1.61 -12.65 -8.42
CA ASP A 99 1.78 -11.82 -9.64
C ASP A 99 3.04 -12.07 -10.50
N ARG A 100 3.64 -13.27 -10.44
CA ARG A 100 4.85 -13.56 -11.24
C ARG A 100 4.58 -13.85 -12.72
N LYS A 101 3.34 -14.20 -13.11
CA LYS A 101 3.03 -14.71 -14.47
C LYS A 101 2.96 -13.63 -15.56
N ARG A 102 2.88 -12.33 -15.22
CA ARG A 102 2.73 -11.23 -16.20
C ARG A 102 4.06 -10.80 -16.85
N LYS A 103 5.19 -10.91 -16.15
CA LYS A 103 6.50 -10.48 -16.69
C LYS A 103 7.15 -11.50 -17.61
N GLU A 104 6.87 -12.78 -17.42
CA GLU A 104 7.52 -13.86 -18.18
C GLU A 104 6.97 -13.97 -19.61
N LYS A 105 5.65 -13.78 -19.80
CA LYS A 105 5.03 -13.79 -21.14
C LYS A 105 5.51 -12.65 -22.05
N LYS A 106 5.79 -11.47 -21.49
CA LYS A 106 6.32 -10.34 -22.26
C LYS A 106 7.77 -10.53 -22.73
N ARG A 107 8.56 -11.32 -22.00
CA ARG A 107 9.96 -11.61 -22.35
C ARG A 107 10.10 -12.73 -23.37
N LYS A 108 9.09 -13.61 -23.49
CA LYS A 108 9.07 -14.68 -24.49
C LYS A 108 8.66 -14.19 -25.88
N ILE A 109 7.69 -13.27 -25.96
CA ILE A 109 7.20 -12.74 -27.24
C ILE A 109 8.26 -11.90 -27.96
N GLY A 110 9.07 -11.11 -27.23
CA GLY A 110 10.06 -10.23 -27.86
C GLY A 110 11.42 -10.86 -28.18
N GLY A 111 11.61 -12.17 -27.98
CA GLY A 111 12.90 -12.85 -28.22
C GLY A 111 12.88 -13.87 -29.34
N GLU A 112 11.72 -14.12 -29.96
CA GLU A 112 11.57 -15.03 -31.10
C GLU A 112 11.72 -14.28 -32.43
N GLU A 113 11.36 -13.00 -32.53
CA GLU A 113 11.51 -12.19 -33.77
C GLU A 113 12.98 -11.87 -34.11
N GLU A 114 13.83 -11.53 -33.15
CA GLU A 114 15.23 -11.15 -33.43
C GLU A 114 16.11 -12.32 -33.90
N LYS A 115 15.69 -13.58 -33.72
CA LYS A 115 16.45 -14.76 -34.14
C LYS A 115 16.15 -15.23 -35.56
N GLU A 116 15.09 -14.71 -36.17
CA GLU A 116 14.70 -15.08 -37.54
C GLU A 116 15.40 -14.17 -38.56
N GLU A 117 15.56 -12.87 -38.28
CA GLU A 117 16.33 -11.94 -39.13
C GLU A 117 17.82 -12.31 -39.26
N GLU A 118 18.49 -12.72 -38.17
CA GLU A 118 19.91 -13.14 -38.24
C GLU A 118 20.12 -14.43 -39.05
N LYS A 119 19.07 -15.25 -39.23
CA LYS A 119 19.15 -16.45 -40.06
C LYS A 119 19.00 -16.14 -41.55
N GLU A 120 18.11 -15.22 -41.91
CA GLU A 120 17.94 -14.82 -43.30
C GLU A 120 19.17 -14.05 -43.83
N GLU A 121 19.76 -13.14 -43.05
CA GLU A 121 20.99 -12.43 -43.46
C GLU A 121 22.21 -13.37 -43.60
N GLY A 122 22.27 -14.44 -42.81
CA GLY A 122 23.33 -15.44 -42.90
C GLY A 122 23.21 -16.37 -44.11
N GLU A 123 21.99 -16.61 -44.60
CA GLU A 123 21.71 -17.43 -45.78
C GLU A 123 21.93 -16.64 -47.10
N GLU A 124 21.77 -15.31 -47.09
CA GLU A 124 22.06 -14.45 -48.25
C GLU A 124 23.57 -14.18 -48.48
N MET A 125 24.44 -14.43 -47.50
CA MET A 125 25.87 -14.10 -47.58
C MET A 125 26.74 -15.18 -48.27
N TRP A 126 26.16 -16.29 -48.71
CA TRP A 126 26.87 -17.39 -49.40
C TRP A 126 26.21 -17.85 -50.72
N ILE A 127 25.36 -17.01 -51.33
CA ILE A 127 24.85 -17.21 -52.71
C ILE A 127 25.64 -16.35 -53.70
#